data_AF-A0A4Z0BRA7-F1
#
_entry.id   AF-A0A4Z0BRA7-F1
#
_cell.length_a   1.000
_cell.length_b   1.000
_cell.length_c   1.000
_cell.angle_alpha   90.00
_cell.angle_beta   90.00
_cell.angle_gamma   90.00
#
_symmetry.space_group_name_H-M   'P 1'
#
loop_
_entity.id
_entity.type
_entity.pdbx_description
1 polymer ?
#
loop_
_entity_poly.entity_id
_entity_poly.type
_entity_poly.pdbx_seq_one_letter_code
_entity_poly.pdbx_strand_id
1 'polypeptide(L)'
;MRDDSRGLRVRRLHKELEDLLRPHVATVRALEVEAGIQDEADRLRAAVLDADSPHGIRAERAGPIDFEALYAREADRARSAIRDLYFDIPERGLRRQLLDEHRRLDEVRASHGRDELQQAARELQRATRAARYPGWVPGVSVGGLAYVLGSQFAPPLPVALGALGLGLGLAWMVGRRLLAELARAQATYHYLHRDKRLRDLYPLTFSWEEANTGLRDRLCDGQSAYENLKRFLEMERQREERSEC
;
A
#
# COMPACT_ATOMS: atom_id res chain seq x y z
N MET A 1 13.22 -22.38 -3.21
CA MET A 1 13.31 -21.40 -2.10
C MET A 1 12.30 -20.29 -2.38
N ARG A 2 11.17 -20.27 -1.65
CA ARG A 2 10.22 -19.15 -1.69
C ARG A 2 10.86 -17.97 -0.96
N ASP A 3 10.68 -16.78 -1.52
CA ASP A 3 11.36 -15.55 -1.13
C ASP A 3 10.73 -15.00 0.17
N ASP A 4 11.22 -15.48 1.33
CA ASP A 4 10.83 -15.02 2.69
C ASP A 4 11.11 -13.52 2.93
N SER A 5 11.84 -12.87 2.01
CA SER A 5 12.11 -11.43 2.06
C SER A 5 10.84 -10.57 1.92
N ARG A 6 9.78 -11.07 1.27
CA ARG A 6 8.48 -10.36 1.20
C ARG A 6 7.82 -10.24 2.57
N GLY A 7 7.76 -11.34 3.31
CA GLY A 7 7.17 -11.35 4.65
C GLY A 7 7.96 -10.49 5.63
N LEU A 8 9.29 -10.52 5.55
CA LEU A 8 10.16 -9.72 6.40
C LEU A 8 10.10 -8.22 6.13
N ARG A 9 9.96 -7.80 4.85
CA ARG A 9 9.88 -6.37 4.49
C ARG A 9 8.52 -5.77 4.84
N VAL A 10 7.42 -6.50 4.57
CA VAL A 10 6.06 -6.09 4.98
C VAL A 10 5.92 -6.03 6.51
N ARG A 11 6.51 -6.99 7.24
CA ARG A 11 6.51 -6.96 8.72
C ARG A 11 7.31 -5.80 9.31
N ARG A 12 8.42 -5.39 8.67
CA ARG A 12 9.18 -4.21 9.12
C ARG A 12 8.42 -2.90 8.89
N LEU A 13 7.84 -2.72 7.71
CA LEU A 13 7.03 -1.54 7.38
C LEU A 13 5.81 -1.44 8.29
N HIS A 14 5.17 -2.57 8.61
CA HIS A 14 4.07 -2.60 9.57
C HIS A 14 4.50 -2.17 10.97
N LYS A 15 5.65 -2.66 11.45
CA LYS A 15 6.19 -2.29 12.76
C LYS A 15 6.58 -0.81 12.85
N GLU A 16 7.19 -0.25 11.80
CA GLU A 16 7.52 1.17 11.74
C GLU A 16 6.26 2.05 11.82
N LEU A 17 5.21 1.68 11.07
CA LEU A 17 3.93 2.37 11.15
C LEU A 17 3.27 2.21 12.54
N GLU A 18 3.29 1.01 13.13
CA GLU A 18 2.77 0.78 14.48
C GLU A 18 3.48 1.64 15.52
N ASP A 19 4.81 1.74 15.45
CA ASP A 19 5.60 2.54 16.38
C ASP A 19 5.32 4.04 16.21
N LEU A 20 5.06 4.52 14.98
CA LEU A 20 4.64 5.90 14.70
C LEU A 20 3.21 6.21 15.17
N LEU A 21 2.28 5.25 15.05
CA LEU A 21 0.89 5.43 15.43
C LEU A 21 0.66 5.26 16.94
N ARG A 22 1.47 4.44 17.62
CA ARG A 22 1.34 4.13 19.05
C ARG A 22 1.12 5.37 19.95
N PRO A 23 1.91 6.46 19.87
CA PRO A 23 1.68 7.61 20.72
C PRO A 23 0.31 8.25 20.48
N HIS A 24 -0.10 8.41 19.23
CA HIS A 24 -1.40 9.01 18.89
C HIS A 24 -2.57 8.12 19.29
N VAL A 25 -2.47 6.81 19.11
CA VAL A 25 -3.49 5.85 19.57
C VAL A 25 -3.63 5.89 21.09
N ALA A 26 -2.51 6.01 21.82
CA ALA A 26 -2.53 6.13 23.27
C ALA A 26 -3.23 7.43 23.72
N THR A 27 -2.93 8.56 23.07
CA THR A 27 -3.58 9.85 23.35
C THR A 27 -5.07 9.79 23.07
N VAL A 28 -5.49 9.26 21.91
CA VAL A 28 -6.91 9.10 21.58
C VAL A 28 -7.62 8.26 22.64
N ARG A 29 -7.04 7.11 23.04
CA ARG A 29 -7.63 6.27 24.09
C ARG A 29 -7.75 6.99 25.43
N ALA A 30 -6.75 7.77 25.83
CA ALA A 30 -6.81 8.54 27.07
C ALA A 30 -7.95 9.58 27.03
N LEU A 31 -8.11 10.27 25.90
CA LEU A 31 -9.20 11.22 25.70
C LEU A 31 -10.58 10.54 25.60
N GLU A 32 -10.66 9.33 25.04
CA GLU A 32 -11.89 8.52 25.01
C GLU A 32 -12.31 8.06 26.42
N VAL A 33 -11.34 7.76 27.29
CA VAL A 33 -11.57 7.47 28.72
C VAL A 33 -12.12 8.70 29.41
N GLU A 34 -11.49 9.86 29.21
CA GLU A 34 -11.93 11.14 29.78
C GLU A 34 -13.35 11.51 29.34
N ALA A 35 -13.68 11.24 28.08
CA ALA A 35 -15.01 11.44 27.52
C ALA A 35 -16.04 10.37 27.93
N GLY A 36 -15.61 9.26 28.55
CA GLY A 36 -16.47 8.14 28.93
C GLY A 36 -17.03 7.33 27.75
N ILE A 37 -16.37 7.37 26.59
CA ILE A 37 -16.82 6.69 25.36
C ILE A 37 -15.94 5.51 24.93
N GLN A 38 -14.86 5.21 25.68
CA GLN A 38 -13.87 4.20 25.26
C GLN A 38 -14.49 2.83 24.95
N ASP A 39 -15.33 2.30 25.82
CA ASP A 39 -15.92 0.96 25.65
C ASP A 39 -16.77 0.89 24.37
N GLU A 40 -17.55 1.92 24.09
CA GLU A 40 -18.39 1.98 22.89
C GLU A 40 -17.55 2.18 21.63
N ALA A 41 -16.51 3.01 21.70
CA ALA A 41 -15.55 3.19 20.61
C ALA A 41 -14.80 1.90 20.29
N ASP A 42 -14.38 1.13 21.30
CA ASP A 42 -13.73 -0.16 21.14
C ASP A 42 -14.67 -1.21 20.54
N ARG A 43 -15.95 -1.23 20.93
CA ARG A 43 -16.97 -2.09 20.30
C ARG A 43 -17.19 -1.74 18.83
N LEU A 44 -17.33 -0.45 18.50
CA LEU A 44 -17.49 -0.01 17.11
C LEU A 44 -16.27 -0.39 16.27
N ARG A 45 -15.05 -0.21 16.80
CA ARG A 45 -13.81 -0.64 16.13
C ARG A 45 -13.75 -2.17 15.94
N ALA A 46 -14.14 -2.95 16.93
CA ALA A 46 -14.18 -4.41 16.84
C ALA A 46 -15.23 -4.90 15.84
N ALA A 47 -16.41 -4.26 15.80
CA ALA A 47 -17.47 -4.59 14.85
C ALA A 47 -17.05 -4.39 13.39
N VAL A 48 -16.18 -3.41 13.11
CA VAL A 48 -15.56 -3.23 11.79
C VAL A 48 -14.63 -4.39 11.46
N LEU A 49 -13.78 -4.79 12.41
CA LEU A 49 -12.82 -5.89 12.21
C LEU A 49 -13.51 -7.26 12.08
N ASP A 50 -14.64 -7.46 12.75
CA ASP A 50 -15.46 -8.67 12.61
C ASP A 50 -16.24 -8.69 11.29
N ALA A 51 -16.63 -7.51 10.77
CA ALA A 51 -17.18 -7.38 9.42
C ALA A 51 -16.10 -7.63 8.34
N ASP A 52 -14.86 -7.24 8.61
CA ASP A 52 -13.69 -7.55 7.78
C ASP A 52 -13.36 -9.06 7.73
N SER A 53 -14.02 -9.91 8.55
CA SER A 53 -13.81 -11.36 8.55
C SER A 53 -14.48 -12.02 7.34
N PRO A 54 -13.72 -12.59 6.38
CA PRO A 54 -14.26 -13.19 5.14
C PRO A 54 -15.15 -14.42 5.35
N HIS A 55 -15.40 -14.81 6.60
CA HIS A 55 -16.08 -16.04 6.99
C HIS A 55 -17.50 -15.83 7.55
N GLY A 56 -17.97 -14.59 7.60
CA GLY A 56 -19.30 -14.27 8.13
C GLY A 56 -20.44 -14.78 7.28
N ILE A 57 -20.76 -14.16 6.14
CA ILE A 57 -21.95 -14.52 5.34
C ILE A 57 -21.70 -14.12 3.87
N ARG A 58 -21.61 -15.09 2.93
CA ARG A 58 -21.69 -14.93 1.44
C ARG A 58 -20.45 -14.54 0.60
N ALA A 59 -19.21 -14.74 1.06
CA ALA A 59 -18.03 -14.49 0.21
C ALA A 59 -17.87 -15.48 -0.98
N GLU A 60 -18.56 -16.62 -1.00
CA GLU A 60 -18.37 -17.65 -2.03
C GLU A 60 -19.02 -17.35 -3.41
N ARG A 61 -19.80 -16.28 -3.57
CA ARG A 61 -20.51 -15.96 -4.83
C ARG A 61 -20.39 -14.52 -5.33
N ALA A 62 -19.72 -13.65 -4.58
CA ALA A 62 -19.57 -12.24 -4.94
C ALA A 62 -18.37 -12.08 -5.89
N GLY A 63 -18.55 -11.36 -7.00
CA GLY A 63 -17.41 -10.95 -7.81
C GLY A 63 -16.49 -10.00 -7.02
N PRO A 64 -15.24 -9.79 -7.44
CA PRO A 64 -14.32 -8.89 -6.74
C PRO A 64 -14.86 -7.46 -6.58
N ILE A 65 -15.75 -7.01 -7.49
CA ILE A 65 -16.42 -5.72 -7.42
C ILE A 65 -17.51 -5.69 -6.33
N ASP A 66 -18.26 -6.78 -6.17
CA ASP A 66 -19.31 -6.89 -5.15
C ASP A 66 -18.71 -6.91 -3.74
N PHE A 67 -17.49 -7.44 -3.60
CA PHE A 67 -16.75 -7.44 -2.35
C PHE A 67 -16.33 -6.03 -1.92
N GLU A 68 -15.71 -5.26 -2.83
CA GLU A 68 -15.32 -3.85 -2.56
C GLU A 68 -16.55 -2.98 -2.26
N ALA A 69 -17.66 -3.22 -2.97
CA ALA A 69 -18.93 -2.54 -2.71
C ALA A 69 -19.52 -2.84 -1.33
N LEU A 70 -19.38 -4.08 -0.84
CA LEU A 70 -19.79 -4.47 0.50
C LEU A 70 -18.92 -3.78 1.56
N TYR A 71 -17.60 -3.84 1.38
CA TYR A 71 -16.63 -3.20 2.27
C TYR A 71 -16.85 -1.68 2.36
N ALA A 72 -17.08 -1.01 1.24
CA ALA A 72 -17.34 0.43 1.21
C ALA A 72 -18.60 0.82 2.01
N ARG A 73 -19.65 -0.01 1.99
CA ARG A 73 -20.86 0.21 2.80
C ARG A 73 -20.62 0.00 4.28
N GLU A 74 -19.82 -0.99 4.65
CA GLU A 74 -19.47 -1.26 6.05
C GLU A 74 -18.58 -0.15 6.61
N ALA A 75 -17.62 0.33 5.82
CA ALA A 75 -16.82 1.50 6.16
C ALA A 75 -17.68 2.75 6.37
N ASP A 76 -18.69 2.99 5.52
CA ASP A 76 -19.61 4.12 5.68
C ASP A 76 -20.45 4.01 6.96
N ARG A 77 -20.96 2.81 7.29
CA ARG A 77 -21.70 2.57 8.54
C ARG A 77 -20.84 2.81 9.76
N ALA A 78 -19.62 2.25 9.75
CA ALA A 78 -18.67 2.41 10.83
C ALA A 78 -18.28 3.86 11.05
N ARG A 79 -17.97 4.56 9.96
CA ARG A 79 -17.67 5.99 9.96
C ARG A 79 -18.83 6.79 10.55
N SER A 80 -20.07 6.52 10.14
CA SER A 80 -21.25 7.21 10.70
C SER A 80 -21.39 6.96 12.20
N ALA A 81 -21.29 5.71 12.64
CA ALA A 81 -21.44 5.36 14.06
C ALA A 81 -20.34 5.99 14.94
N ILE A 82 -19.09 5.99 14.48
CA ILE A 82 -17.98 6.65 15.16
C ILE A 82 -18.22 8.16 15.23
N ARG A 83 -18.68 8.77 14.13
CA ARG A 83 -18.99 10.20 14.11
C ARG A 83 -20.10 10.55 15.10
N ASP A 84 -21.19 9.79 15.11
CA ASP A 84 -22.30 10.01 16.03
C ASP A 84 -21.82 9.93 17.49
N LEU A 85 -21.07 8.88 17.84
CA LEU A 85 -20.47 8.72 19.17
C LEU A 85 -19.60 9.92 19.59
N TYR A 86 -18.76 10.42 18.69
CA TYR A 86 -17.83 11.51 18.99
C TYR A 86 -18.54 12.87 19.09
N PHE A 87 -19.60 13.09 18.31
CA PHE A 87 -20.38 14.32 18.37
C PHE A 87 -21.43 14.32 19.49
N ASP A 88 -21.73 13.18 20.10
CA ASP A 88 -22.54 13.09 21.32
C ASP A 88 -21.81 13.57 22.58
N ILE A 89 -20.47 13.70 22.55
CA ILE A 89 -19.68 14.27 23.65
C ILE A 89 -20.11 15.72 23.91
N PRO A 90 -20.66 16.06 25.08
CA PRO A 90 -21.19 17.40 25.35
C PRO A 90 -20.08 18.46 25.40
N GLU A 91 -18.94 18.10 25.98
CA GLU A 91 -17.82 19.03 26.16
C GLU A 91 -17.12 19.33 24.82
N ARG A 92 -17.29 20.56 24.33
CA ARG A 92 -16.72 21.01 23.05
C ARG A 92 -15.19 21.01 23.05
N GLY A 93 -14.56 21.35 24.18
CA GLY A 93 -13.09 21.38 24.30
C GLY A 93 -12.48 20.00 24.12
N LEU A 94 -12.97 19.03 24.89
CA LEU A 94 -12.55 17.63 24.83
C LEU A 94 -12.78 17.01 23.45
N ARG A 95 -13.97 17.24 22.86
CA ARG A 95 -14.28 16.81 21.50
C ARG A 95 -13.30 17.36 20.46
N ARG A 96 -12.93 18.64 20.54
CA ARG A 96 -11.92 19.21 19.61
C ARG A 96 -10.58 18.49 19.71
N GLN A 97 -10.13 18.20 20.93
CA GLN A 97 -8.86 17.48 21.15
C GLN A 97 -8.92 16.06 20.59
N LEU A 98 -10.02 15.35 20.81
CA LEU A 98 -10.27 14.02 20.24
C LEU A 98 -10.22 14.04 18.71
N LEU A 99 -10.97 14.96 18.11
CA LEU A 99 -11.04 15.09 16.65
C LEU A 99 -9.67 15.46 16.07
N ASP A 100 -8.92 16.36 16.70
CA ASP A 100 -7.57 16.74 16.27
C ASP A 100 -6.60 15.56 16.30
N GLU A 101 -6.59 14.77 17.39
CA GLU A 101 -5.72 13.59 17.47
C GLU A 101 -6.11 12.48 16.49
N HIS A 102 -7.41 12.31 16.19
CA HIS A 102 -7.83 11.42 15.09
C HIS A 102 -7.36 11.92 13.73
N ARG A 103 -7.44 13.23 13.46
CA ARG A 103 -6.92 13.81 12.22
C ARG A 103 -5.42 13.57 12.09
N ARG A 104 -4.67 13.69 13.18
CA ARG A 104 -3.23 13.39 13.20
C ARG A 104 -2.96 11.91 12.91
N LEU A 105 -3.75 10.98 13.47
CA LEU A 105 -3.66 9.56 13.12
C LEU A 105 -3.87 9.31 11.62
N ASP A 106 -4.90 9.91 11.03
CA ASP A 106 -5.18 9.79 9.61
C ASP A 106 -4.06 10.40 8.75
N GLU A 107 -3.50 11.53 9.18
CA GLU A 107 -2.39 12.19 8.49
C GLU A 107 -1.11 11.35 8.51
N VAL A 108 -0.77 10.74 9.66
CA VAL A 108 0.40 9.84 9.78
C VAL A 108 0.23 8.60 8.90
N ARG A 109 -0.99 8.03 8.85
CA ARG A 109 -1.29 6.91 7.93
C ARG A 109 -1.15 7.34 6.48
N ALA A 110 -1.65 8.52 6.12
CA ALA A 110 -1.59 9.05 4.77
C ALA A 110 -0.15 9.44 4.35
N SER A 111 0.68 9.97 5.25
CA SER A 111 2.08 10.26 4.97
C SER A 111 2.87 8.98 4.75
N HIS A 112 2.70 7.97 5.61
CA HIS A 112 3.37 6.68 5.47
C HIS A 112 3.02 6.00 4.13
N GLY A 113 1.72 5.97 3.76
CA GLY A 113 1.30 5.42 2.48
C GLY A 113 1.87 6.17 1.26
N ARG A 114 2.05 7.50 1.36
CA ARG A 114 2.74 8.28 0.32
C ARG A 114 4.22 7.90 0.22
N ASP A 115 4.89 7.71 1.35
CA ASP A 115 6.30 7.35 1.37
C ASP A 115 6.54 5.95 0.80
N GLU A 116 5.72 4.97 1.13
CA GLU A 116 5.78 3.63 0.54
C GLU A 116 5.62 3.66 -0.98
N LEU A 117 4.66 4.43 -1.50
CA LEU A 117 4.46 4.56 -2.94
C LEU A 117 5.64 5.24 -3.62
N GLN A 118 6.23 6.28 -2.99
CA GLN A 118 7.44 6.93 -3.50
C GLN A 118 8.64 5.98 -3.51
N GLN A 119 8.81 5.17 -2.46
CA GLN A 119 9.86 4.16 -2.40
C GLN A 119 9.70 3.12 -3.52
N ALA A 120 8.49 2.59 -3.72
CA ALA A 120 8.19 1.65 -4.81
C ALA A 120 8.43 2.27 -6.19
N ALA A 121 8.07 3.54 -6.40
CA ALA A 121 8.36 4.25 -7.63
C ALA A 121 9.88 4.40 -7.89
N ARG A 122 10.67 4.69 -6.84
CA ARG A 122 12.14 4.74 -6.93
C ARG A 122 12.74 3.38 -7.23
N GLU A 123 12.24 2.30 -6.60
CA GLU A 123 12.65 0.93 -6.89
C GLU A 123 12.35 0.54 -8.35
N LEU A 124 11.16 0.87 -8.85
CA LEU A 124 10.79 0.65 -10.25
C LEU A 124 11.70 1.42 -11.20
N GLN A 125 12.00 2.70 -10.92
CA GLN A 125 12.94 3.49 -11.73
C GLN A 125 14.35 2.90 -11.72
N ARG A 126 14.84 2.44 -10.57
CA ARG A 126 16.16 1.78 -10.46
C ARG A 126 16.18 0.48 -11.25
N ALA A 127 15.18 -0.37 -11.10
CA ALA A 127 15.07 -1.63 -11.83
C ALA A 127 14.94 -1.40 -13.35
N THR A 128 14.18 -0.38 -13.77
CA THR A 128 14.05 -0.02 -15.20
C THR A 128 15.37 0.47 -15.77
N ARG A 129 16.13 1.30 -15.02
CA ARG A 129 17.48 1.71 -15.43
C ARG A 129 18.43 0.53 -15.49
N ALA A 130 18.41 -0.35 -14.49
CA ALA A 130 19.27 -1.54 -14.45
C ALA A 130 18.96 -2.51 -15.59
N ALA A 131 17.69 -2.67 -15.98
CA ALA A 131 17.30 -3.46 -17.15
C ALA A 131 17.73 -2.82 -18.48
N ARG A 132 17.87 -1.49 -18.53
CA ARG A 132 18.33 -0.75 -19.72
C ARG A 132 19.83 -0.80 -19.91
N TYR A 133 20.61 -0.87 -18.82
CA TYR A 133 22.06 -1.11 -18.91
C TYR A 133 22.31 -2.59 -19.15
N PRO A 134 22.85 -2.98 -20.31
CA PRO A 134 22.69 -4.35 -20.71
C PRO A 134 23.69 -5.21 -19.93
N GLY A 135 23.23 -6.35 -19.40
CA GLY A 135 23.98 -7.25 -18.50
C GLY A 135 25.20 -7.95 -19.13
N TRP A 136 25.65 -7.49 -20.29
CA TRP A 136 26.86 -7.96 -20.97
C TRP A 136 28.13 -7.43 -20.31
N VAL A 137 28.11 -6.28 -19.61
CA VAL A 137 29.32 -5.73 -19.00
C VAL A 137 29.95 -6.73 -18.01
N PRO A 138 29.22 -7.33 -17.05
CA PRO A 138 29.77 -8.41 -16.22
C PRO A 138 30.22 -9.64 -17.03
N GLY A 139 29.46 -10.00 -18.06
CA GLY A 139 29.76 -11.16 -18.93
C GLY A 139 31.04 -10.98 -19.75
N VAL A 140 31.27 -9.79 -20.29
CA VAL A 140 32.48 -9.43 -21.04
C VAL A 140 33.69 -9.32 -20.11
N SER A 141 33.53 -8.76 -18.91
CA SER A 141 34.60 -8.71 -17.92
C SER A 141 35.06 -10.10 -17.51
N VAL A 142 34.12 -10.99 -17.14
CA VAL A 142 34.46 -12.35 -16.69
C VAL A 142 34.94 -13.22 -17.85
N GLY A 143 34.31 -13.12 -19.02
CA GLY A 143 34.77 -13.81 -20.24
C GLY A 143 36.17 -13.37 -20.65
N GLY A 144 36.46 -12.06 -20.64
CA GLY A 144 37.79 -11.53 -20.92
C GLY A 144 38.83 -12.02 -19.92
N LEU A 145 38.52 -12.02 -18.62
CA LEU A 145 39.41 -12.49 -17.56
C LEU A 145 39.68 -14.00 -17.65
N ALA A 146 38.64 -14.79 -17.95
CA ALA A 146 38.75 -16.23 -18.18
C ALA A 146 39.61 -16.56 -19.41
N TYR A 147 39.51 -15.76 -20.48
CA TYR A 147 40.35 -15.91 -21.67
C TYR A 147 41.82 -15.58 -21.37
N VAL A 148 42.09 -14.44 -20.71
CA VAL A 148 43.45 -14.00 -20.35
C VAL A 148 44.15 -15.04 -19.48
N LEU A 149 43.46 -15.56 -18.46
CA LEU A 149 44.03 -16.59 -17.58
C LEU A 149 44.17 -17.95 -18.30
N GLY A 150 43.17 -18.39 -19.04
CA GLY A 150 43.18 -19.70 -19.70
C GLY A 150 44.18 -19.81 -20.85
N SER A 151 44.44 -18.71 -21.56
CA SER A 151 45.36 -18.68 -22.71
C SER A 151 46.83 -18.92 -22.32
N GLN A 152 47.16 -18.80 -21.03
CA GLN A 152 48.49 -19.11 -20.51
C GLN A 152 48.75 -20.62 -20.35
N PHE A 153 47.70 -21.44 -20.32
CA PHE A 153 47.79 -22.87 -19.96
C PHE A 153 47.22 -23.82 -21.02
N ALA A 154 46.54 -23.32 -22.05
CA ALA A 154 45.91 -24.13 -23.08
C ALA A 154 45.86 -23.40 -24.44
N PRO A 155 45.66 -24.13 -25.56
CA PRO A 155 45.53 -23.53 -26.88
C PRO A 155 44.44 -22.44 -26.92
N PRO A 156 44.65 -21.32 -27.62
CA PRO A 156 43.80 -20.13 -27.51
C PRO A 156 42.37 -20.35 -28.00
N LEU A 157 42.17 -21.23 -28.98
CA LEU A 157 40.88 -21.47 -29.63
C LEU A 157 39.84 -22.15 -28.69
N PRO A 158 40.13 -23.29 -28.04
CA PRO A 158 39.21 -23.88 -27.06
C PRO A 158 39.02 -23.00 -25.81
N VAL A 159 40.04 -22.25 -25.40
CA VAL A 159 39.94 -21.30 -24.29
C VAL A 159 38.98 -20.14 -24.63
N ALA A 160 39.07 -19.58 -25.84
CA ALA A 160 38.17 -18.53 -26.31
C ALA A 160 36.70 -18.97 -26.29
N LEU A 161 36.42 -20.19 -26.76
CA LEU A 161 35.07 -20.76 -26.75
C LEU A 161 34.53 -20.97 -25.32
N GLY A 162 35.35 -21.49 -24.41
CA GLY A 162 34.99 -21.65 -23.00
C GLY A 162 34.73 -20.32 -22.30
N ALA A 163 35.60 -19.33 -22.53
CA ALA A 163 35.47 -17.98 -22.00
C ALA A 163 34.21 -17.25 -22.52
N LEU A 164 33.88 -17.41 -23.81
CA LEU A 164 32.64 -16.92 -24.40
C LEU A 164 31.41 -17.59 -23.76
N GLY A 165 31.44 -18.91 -23.58
CA GLY A 165 30.36 -19.65 -22.92
C GLY A 165 30.09 -19.18 -21.50
N LEU A 166 31.15 -18.97 -20.69
CA LEU A 166 31.04 -18.43 -19.33
C LEU A 166 30.50 -17.00 -19.33
N GLY A 167 31.02 -16.14 -20.22
CA GLY A 167 30.57 -14.75 -20.34
C GLY A 167 29.10 -14.62 -20.74
N LEU A 168 28.67 -15.41 -21.73
CA LEU A 168 27.26 -15.47 -22.17
C LEU A 168 26.35 -16.08 -21.09
N GLY A 169 26.81 -17.13 -20.40
CA GLY A 169 26.06 -17.75 -19.30
C GLY A 169 25.82 -16.80 -18.13
N LEU A 170 26.84 -16.04 -17.73
CA LEU A 170 26.73 -15.01 -16.70
C LEU A 170 25.84 -13.85 -17.15
N ALA A 171 26.02 -13.34 -18.37
CA ALA A 171 25.19 -12.29 -18.92
C ALA A 171 23.70 -12.69 -18.96
N TRP A 172 23.41 -13.95 -19.35
CA TRP A 172 22.05 -14.48 -19.36
C TRP A 172 21.48 -14.61 -17.95
N MET A 173 22.25 -15.15 -17.00
CA MET A 173 21.79 -15.29 -15.61
C MET A 173 21.50 -13.93 -14.96
N VAL A 174 22.38 -12.94 -15.17
CA VAL A 174 22.19 -11.57 -14.68
C VAL A 174 20.98 -10.92 -15.35
N GLY A 175 20.83 -11.06 -16.66
CA GLY A 175 19.66 -10.55 -17.40
C GLY A 175 18.34 -11.11 -16.88
N ARG A 176 18.26 -12.42 -16.62
CA ARG A 176 17.05 -13.05 -16.04
C ARG A 176 16.73 -12.52 -14.65
N ARG A 177 17.74 -12.29 -13.81
CA ARG A 177 17.55 -11.71 -12.46
C ARG A 177 17.01 -10.28 -12.56
N LEU A 178 17.60 -9.45 -13.43
CA LEU A 178 17.15 -8.06 -13.64
C LEU A 178 15.71 -7.97 -14.16
N LEU A 179 15.32 -8.83 -15.10
CA LEU A 179 13.93 -8.89 -15.59
C LEU A 179 12.96 -9.33 -14.49
N ALA A 180 13.36 -10.30 -13.65
CA ALA A 180 12.54 -10.72 -12.52
C ALA A 180 12.40 -9.62 -11.47
N GLU A 181 13.45 -8.86 -11.19
CA GLU A 181 13.43 -7.70 -10.30
C GLU A 181 12.54 -6.57 -10.86
N LEU A 182 12.63 -6.30 -12.16
CA LEU A 182 11.77 -5.33 -12.83
C LEU A 182 10.28 -5.72 -12.73
N ALA A 183 9.95 -6.97 -13.06
CA ALA A 183 8.58 -7.48 -12.97
C ALA A 183 8.04 -7.41 -11.53
N ARG A 184 8.88 -7.70 -10.53
CA ARG A 184 8.52 -7.56 -9.11
C ARG A 184 8.28 -6.10 -8.72
N ALA A 185 9.19 -5.20 -9.08
CA ALA A 185 9.06 -3.78 -8.77
C ALA A 185 7.80 -3.18 -9.43
N GLN A 186 7.51 -3.58 -10.67
CA GLN A 186 6.32 -3.17 -11.39
C GLN A 186 5.05 -3.70 -10.72
N ALA A 187 5.02 -4.98 -10.34
CA ALA A 187 3.88 -5.56 -9.63
C ALA A 187 3.63 -4.87 -8.27
N THR A 188 4.69 -4.61 -7.48
CA THR A 188 4.58 -3.89 -6.21
C THR A 188 4.06 -2.48 -6.41
N TYR A 189 4.59 -1.75 -7.40
CA TYR A 189 4.13 -0.40 -7.71
C TYR A 189 2.65 -0.37 -8.13
N HIS A 190 2.22 -1.27 -9.03
CA HIS A 190 0.82 -1.35 -9.44
C HIS A 190 -0.11 -1.70 -8.28
N TYR A 191 0.30 -2.63 -7.42
CA TYR A 191 -0.46 -3.00 -6.22
C TYR A 191 -0.63 -1.80 -5.28
N LEU A 192 0.46 -1.14 -4.87
CA LEU A 192 0.41 0.01 -3.97
C LEU A 192 -0.31 1.21 -4.59
N HIS A 193 -0.16 1.43 -5.89
CA HIS A 193 -0.86 2.49 -6.60
C HIS A 193 -2.38 2.23 -6.67
N ARG A 194 -2.78 0.98 -6.91
CA ARG A 194 -4.20 0.58 -6.87
C ARG A 194 -4.77 0.72 -5.46
N ASP A 195 -4.06 0.21 -4.46
CA ASP A 195 -4.46 0.31 -3.05
C ASP A 195 -4.62 1.76 -2.61
N LYS A 196 -3.66 2.64 -2.96
CA LYS A 196 -3.79 4.08 -2.72
C LYS A 196 -5.05 4.65 -3.38
N ARG A 197 -5.28 4.33 -4.67
CA ARG A 197 -6.48 4.81 -5.38
C ARG A 197 -7.77 4.37 -4.70
N LEU A 198 -7.82 3.13 -4.22
CA LEU A 198 -8.98 2.63 -3.48
C LEU A 198 -9.15 3.39 -2.17
N ARG A 199 -8.09 3.55 -1.37
CA ARG A 199 -8.14 4.32 -0.11
C ARG A 199 -8.57 5.78 -0.33
N ASP A 200 -8.14 6.41 -1.41
CA ASP A 200 -8.54 7.79 -1.77
C ASP A 200 -10.06 7.92 -2.03
N LEU A 201 -10.79 6.81 -2.25
CA LEU A 201 -12.26 6.80 -2.35
C LEU A 201 -12.95 6.86 -0.98
N TYR A 202 -12.27 6.48 0.09
CA TYR A 202 -12.83 6.44 1.44
C TYR A 202 -12.71 7.84 2.06
N PRO A 203 -13.84 8.49 2.36
CA PRO A 203 -13.79 9.80 3.00
C PRO A 203 -13.22 9.68 4.40
N LEU A 204 -12.50 10.72 4.81
CA LEU A 204 -11.97 10.83 6.17
C LEU A 204 -13.12 10.83 7.19
N THR A 205 -12.88 10.25 8.36
CA THR A 205 -13.89 10.18 9.43
C THR A 205 -14.25 11.57 9.93
N PHE A 206 -13.26 12.46 10.04
CA PHE A 206 -13.44 13.84 10.50
C PHE A 206 -12.75 14.82 9.55
N SER A 207 -13.30 16.02 9.42
CA SER A 207 -12.70 17.12 8.67
C SER A 207 -11.78 17.99 9.54
N TRP A 208 -10.90 18.78 8.92
CA TRP A 208 -10.09 19.77 9.63
C TRP A 208 -10.94 20.86 10.29
N GLU A 209 -12.05 21.24 9.67
CA GLU A 209 -12.97 22.23 10.23
C GLU A 209 -13.65 21.68 11.48
N GLU A 210 -14.02 20.40 11.49
CA GLU A 210 -14.58 19.72 12.66
C GLU A 210 -13.57 19.63 13.80
N ALA A 211 -12.31 19.29 13.53
CA ALA A 211 -11.25 19.30 14.54
C ALA A 211 -11.01 20.71 15.11
N ASN A 212 -11.00 21.73 14.25
CA ASN A 212 -10.77 23.11 14.65
C ASN A 212 -11.93 23.71 15.43
N THR A 213 -13.17 23.38 15.08
CA THR A 213 -14.36 24.02 15.66
C THR A 213 -15.03 23.16 16.72
N GLY A 214 -14.88 21.83 16.69
CA GLY A 214 -15.63 20.88 17.50
C GLY A 214 -17.11 20.77 17.11
N LEU A 215 -17.49 21.34 15.97
CA LEU A 215 -18.85 21.32 15.44
C LEU A 215 -18.91 20.35 14.28
N ARG A 216 -20.06 19.67 14.14
CA ARG A 216 -20.30 18.69 13.09
C ARG A 216 -20.51 19.37 11.75
N ASP A 217 -19.76 18.95 10.74
CA ASP A 217 -19.90 19.42 9.37
C ASP A 217 -20.83 18.49 8.57
N ARG A 218 -21.95 19.05 8.11
CA ARG A 218 -22.96 18.33 7.31
C ARG A 218 -22.43 17.92 5.94
N LEU A 219 -21.47 18.65 5.38
CA LEU A 219 -20.85 18.26 4.10
C LEU A 219 -20.04 16.99 4.28
N CYS A 220 -19.31 16.88 5.39
CA CYS A 220 -18.56 15.68 5.74
C CYS A 220 -19.50 14.48 5.98
N ASP A 221 -20.65 14.68 6.64
CA ASP A 221 -21.66 13.63 6.84
C ASP A 221 -22.20 13.06 5.51
N GLY A 222 -22.36 13.91 4.48
CA GLY A 222 -22.87 13.50 3.18
C GLY A 222 -21.89 12.70 2.31
N GLN A 223 -20.64 12.51 2.76
CA GLN A 223 -19.65 11.75 2.02
C GLN A 223 -19.83 10.24 2.24
N SER A 224 -19.71 9.46 1.16
CA SER A 224 -19.84 8.01 1.19
C SER A 224 -18.76 7.35 0.34
N ALA A 225 -18.02 6.41 0.92
CA ALA A 225 -17.07 5.54 0.23
C ALA A 225 -17.78 4.74 -0.87
N TYR A 226 -18.98 4.23 -0.59
CA TYR A 226 -19.76 3.44 -1.53
C TYR A 226 -20.14 4.26 -2.78
N GLU A 227 -20.64 5.48 -2.60
CA GLU A 227 -20.97 6.36 -3.74
C GLU A 227 -19.73 6.78 -4.52
N ASN A 228 -18.61 7.04 -3.84
CA ASN A 228 -17.33 7.33 -4.49
C ASN A 228 -16.83 6.14 -5.34
N LEU A 229 -16.91 4.93 -4.79
CA LEU A 229 -16.54 3.69 -5.49
C LEU A 229 -17.43 3.45 -6.70
N LYS A 230 -18.74 3.63 -6.57
CA LYS A 230 -19.68 3.48 -7.69
C LYS A 230 -19.34 4.44 -8.83
N ARG A 231 -19.13 5.72 -8.53
CA ARG A 231 -18.71 6.73 -9.52
C ARG A 231 -17.37 6.37 -10.16
N PHE A 232 -16.42 5.86 -9.37
CA PHE A 232 -15.12 5.42 -9.88
C PHE A 232 -15.27 4.29 -10.91
N LEU A 233 -16.05 3.25 -10.59
CA LEU A 233 -16.30 2.12 -11.49
C LEU A 233 -17.05 2.53 -12.75
N GLU A 234 -18.02 3.43 -12.65
CA GLU A 234 -18.72 3.99 -13.81
C GLU A 234 -17.75 4.74 -14.74
N MET A 235 -16.83 5.52 -14.18
CA MET A 235 -15.79 6.20 -14.97
C MET A 235 -14.80 5.24 -15.62
N GLU A 236 -14.40 4.15 -14.95
CA GLU A 236 -13.52 3.14 -15.55
C GLU A 236 -14.22 2.42 -16.70
N ARG A 237 -15.49 2.03 -16.54
CA ARG A 237 -16.27 1.40 -17.61
C ARG A 237 -16.39 2.29 -18.85
N GLN A 238 -16.66 3.58 -18.65
CA GLN A 238 -16.73 4.55 -19.77
C GLN A 238 -15.38 4.75 -20.48
N ARG A 239 -14.26 4.57 -19.78
CA ARG A 239 -12.92 4.66 -20.40
C ARG A 239 -12.62 3.44 -21.25
N GLU A 240 -13.01 2.26 -20.79
CA GLU A 240 -12.87 1.01 -21.55
C GLU A 240 -13.70 1.08 -22.84
N GLU A 241 -14.98 1.44 -22.74
CA GLU A 241 -15.90 1.61 -23.88
C GLU A 241 -15.35 2.60 -24.95
N ARG A 242 -14.65 3.66 -24.52
CA ARG A 242 -14.02 4.64 -25.41
C ARG A 242 -12.70 4.19 -26.02
N SER A 243 -12.00 3.24 -25.38
CA SER A 243 -10.71 2.73 -25.88
C SER A 243 -10.87 1.64 -26.93
N GLU A 244 -12.06 1.05 -27.01
CA GLU A 244 -12.43 0.04 -28.00
C GLU A 244 -13.05 0.63 -29.29
N CYS A 245 -13.33 1.94 -29.30
CA CYS A 245 -13.81 2.69 -30.47
C CYS A 245 -12.67 3.42 -31.17
#